data_AF-A0A0C3IPW2-F1
#
_entry.id   AF-A0A0C3IPW2-F1
#
_cell.length_a   1.000
_cell.length_b   1.000
_cell.length_c   1.000
_cell.angle_alpha   90.00
_cell.angle_beta   90.00
_cell.angle_gamma   90.00
#
_symmetry.space_group_name_H-M   'P 1'
#
loop_
_entity.id
_entity.type
_entity.pdbx_description
1 polymer ?
#
loop_
_entity_poly.entity_id
_entity_poly.type
_entity_poly.pdbx_seq_one_letter_code
_entity_poly.pdbx_strand_id
1 'polypeptide(L)'
;VWDIGGISSPMLTWGAIHNGIHHQCKTCGIDLLTGEDVGFCCGLNGSCFGDVPPLPALPPQIEALTTHPQISLLSHILNLIFSFAPSETTHLFPDMLGPPGFVAIQGHVYH
;
A
#
# COMPACT_ATOMS: atom_id res chain seq x y z
N VAL A 1 3.42 27.69 -7.06
CA VAL A 1 2.13 26.97 -7.16
C VAL A 1 2.43 25.67 -7.89
N TRP A 2 2.18 24.53 -7.25
CA TRP A 2 2.34 23.22 -7.89
C TRP A 2 0.98 22.85 -8.48
N ASP A 3 0.94 22.68 -9.79
CA ASP A 3 -0.27 22.29 -10.51
C ASP A 3 -0.16 20.81 -10.88
N ILE A 4 -1.09 20.00 -10.38
CA ILE A 4 -1.16 18.57 -10.69
C ILE A 4 -1.89 18.45 -12.04
N GLY A 5 -1.12 18.35 -13.12
CA GLY A 5 -1.68 18.10 -14.45
C GLY A 5 -2.28 16.69 -14.55
N GLY A 6 -3.48 16.58 -15.12
CA GLY A 6 -4.14 15.30 -15.35
C GLY A 6 -3.31 14.43 -16.32
N ILE A 7 -3.03 13.18 -15.93
CA ILE A 7 -2.32 12.21 -16.77
C ILE A 7 -3.25 11.82 -17.93
N SER A 8 -2.96 12.32 -19.13
CA SER A 8 -3.83 12.25 -20.30
C SER A 8 -3.64 10.99 -21.16
N SER A 9 -3.34 9.83 -20.54
CA SER A 9 -2.97 8.53 -21.16
C SER A 9 -1.45 8.32 -21.33
N PRO A 10 -0.91 7.11 -21.03
CA PRO A 10 -1.61 5.83 -20.80
C PRO A 10 -2.17 5.67 -19.38
N MET A 11 -3.37 5.08 -19.28
CA MET A 11 -3.85 4.53 -18.00
C MET A 11 -2.92 3.39 -17.61
N LEU A 12 -2.21 3.56 -16.50
CA LEU A 12 -1.39 2.51 -15.91
C LEU A 12 -2.29 1.29 -15.62
N THR A 13 -2.09 0.22 -16.37
CA THR A 13 -2.93 -0.98 -16.31
C THR A 13 -2.05 -2.20 -16.07
N TRP A 14 -2.37 -3.00 -15.06
CA TRP A 14 -1.69 -4.26 -14.79
C TRP A 14 -2.15 -5.32 -15.82
N GLY A 15 -1.22 -6.14 -16.33
CA GLY A 15 -1.59 -7.25 -17.21
C GLY A 15 -2.16 -6.80 -18.55
N ALA A 16 -1.80 -5.60 -19.02
CA ALA A 16 -2.31 -5.09 -20.29
C ALA A 16 -2.01 -6.08 -21.44
N ILE A 17 -2.99 -6.28 -22.33
CA ILE A 17 -2.83 -7.18 -23.48
C ILE A 17 -2.25 -6.38 -24.64
N HIS A 18 -1.03 -6.73 -25.05
CA HIS A 18 -0.34 -6.13 -26.19
C HIS A 18 -0.17 -7.16 -27.30
N ASN A 19 -0.74 -6.92 -28.48
CA ASN A 19 -0.71 -7.86 -29.61
C ASN A 19 -1.18 -9.30 -29.24
N GLY A 20 -2.19 -9.41 -28.36
CA GLY A 20 -2.71 -10.69 -27.88
C GLY A 20 -1.85 -11.38 -26.81
N ILE A 21 -0.75 -10.76 -26.39
CA ILE A 21 0.13 -11.27 -25.34
C ILE A 21 -0.20 -10.55 -24.03
N HIS A 22 -0.46 -11.33 -22.98
CA HIS A 22 -0.66 -10.80 -21.62
C HIS A 22 0.67 -10.26 -21.08
N HIS A 23 0.68 -9.01 -20.60
CA HIS A 23 1.88 -8.38 -20.07
C HIS A 23 2.18 -8.90 -18.67
N GLN A 24 2.92 -10.01 -18.62
CA GLN A 24 3.28 -10.71 -17.39
C GLN A 24 4.74 -11.16 -17.43
N CYS A 25 5.33 -11.33 -16.25
CA CYS A 25 6.66 -11.91 -16.12
C CYS A 25 6.65 -13.37 -16.60
N LYS A 26 7.58 -13.74 -17.48
CA LYS A 26 7.70 -15.11 -17.99
C LYS A 26 8.18 -16.13 -16.95
N THR A 27 8.82 -15.66 -15.88
CA THR A 27 9.42 -16.52 -14.85
C THR A 27 8.43 -16.81 -13.72
N CYS A 28 7.82 -15.77 -13.14
CA CYS A 28 6.91 -15.92 -12.00
C CYS A 28 5.42 -15.78 -12.34
N GLY A 29 5.07 -15.32 -13.56
CA GLY A 29 3.68 -15.15 -14.00
C GLY A 29 2.96 -13.93 -13.43
N ILE A 30 3.64 -13.04 -12.70
CA ILE A 30 3.03 -11.82 -12.15
C ILE A 30 2.76 -10.81 -13.26
N ASP A 31 1.58 -10.19 -13.23
CA ASP A 31 1.20 -9.11 -14.13
C ASP A 31 2.13 -7.91 -13.99
N LEU A 32 2.60 -7.41 -15.12
CA LEU A 32 3.47 -6.24 -15.20
C LEU A 32 2.64 -5.02 -15.54
N LEU A 33 3.02 -3.87 -14.98
CA LEU A 33 2.38 -2.59 -15.27
C LEU A 33 2.74 -2.13 -16.68
N THR A 34 1.83 -1.45 -17.38
CA THR A 34 2.13 -0.82 -18.67
C THR A 34 3.39 0.06 -18.58
N GLY A 35 4.42 -0.26 -19.37
CA GLY A 35 5.70 0.45 -19.39
C GLY A 35 6.82 -0.24 -18.61
N GLU A 36 6.52 -1.29 -17.84
CA GLU A 36 7.56 -2.14 -17.24
C GLU A 36 8.18 -3.08 -18.29
N ASP A 37 9.50 -3.23 -18.25
CA ASP A 37 10.22 -4.12 -19.15
C ASP A 37 10.18 -5.58 -18.68
N VAL A 38 10.45 -6.52 -19.61
CA VAL A 38 10.43 -7.98 -19.38
C VAL A 38 11.37 -8.45 -18.26
N GLY A 39 12.36 -7.64 -17.88
CA GLY A 39 13.30 -7.91 -16.78
C GLY A 39 12.96 -7.24 -15.44
N PHE A 40 11.89 -6.46 -15.35
CA PHE A 40 11.57 -5.68 -14.15
C PHE A 40 11.29 -6.56 -12.91
N CYS A 41 10.52 -7.63 -13.07
CA CYS A 41 10.09 -8.46 -11.93
C CYS A 41 11.15 -9.46 -11.45
N CYS A 42 11.67 -10.32 -12.34
CA CYS A 42 12.60 -11.40 -11.95
C CYS A 42 14.01 -11.22 -12.53
N GLY A 43 14.34 -10.05 -13.06
CA GLY A 43 15.56 -9.86 -13.85
C GLY A 43 15.44 -10.49 -15.25
N LEU A 44 16.44 -10.23 -16.09
CA LEU A 44 16.47 -10.74 -17.46
C LEU A 44 16.49 -12.27 -17.43
N ASN A 45 15.51 -12.92 -18.06
CA ASN A 45 15.35 -14.38 -18.05
C ASN A 45 15.29 -15.01 -16.64
N GLY A 46 14.81 -14.28 -15.63
CA GLY A 46 14.68 -14.80 -14.27
C GLY A 46 16.00 -14.82 -13.49
N SER A 47 17.00 -14.03 -13.91
CA SER A 47 18.32 -13.98 -13.26
C SER A 47 18.27 -13.73 -11.75
N CYS A 48 17.26 -12.98 -11.28
CA CYS A 48 17.08 -12.63 -9.88
C CYS A 48 15.97 -13.42 -9.17
N PHE A 49 15.35 -14.39 -9.85
CA PHE A 49 14.23 -15.15 -9.27
C PHE A 49 14.65 -15.96 -8.04
N GLY A 50 15.90 -16.45 -8.03
CA GLY A 50 16.46 -17.22 -6.92
C GLY A 50 17.19 -16.38 -5.87
N ASP A 51 17.36 -15.07 -6.09
CA ASP A 51 18.15 -14.21 -5.19
C ASP A 51 17.43 -13.99 -3.85
N VAL A 52 16.10 -14.08 -3.85
CA VAL A 52 15.27 -13.85 -2.68
C VAL A 52 14.63 -15.18 -2.28
N PRO A 53 14.84 -15.68 -1.05
CA PRO A 53 14.12 -16.84 -0.57
C PRO A 53 12.61 -16.57 -0.54
N PRO A 54 11.75 -17.58 -0.77
CA PRO A 54 10.32 -17.38 -0.70
C PRO A 54 9.94 -16.86 0.68
N LEU A 55 8.96 -15.95 0.71
CA LEU A 55 8.43 -15.44 1.97
C LEU A 55 7.91 -16.63 2.81
N PRO A 56 8.18 -16.63 4.13
CA PRO A 56 7.58 -17.64 4.99
C PRO A 56 6.06 -17.57 4.90
N ALA A 57 5.40 -18.72 5.08
CA ALA A 57 3.95 -18.76 5.13
C ALA A 57 3.43 -17.77 6.18
N LEU A 58 2.29 -17.14 5.87
CA LEU A 58 1.65 -16.25 6.83
C LEU A 58 1.29 -17.04 8.10
N PRO A 59 1.47 -16.45 9.30
CA PRO A 59 0.93 -17.04 10.51
C PRO A 59 -0.57 -17.30 10.34
N PRO A 60 -1.12 -18.42 10.86
CA PRO A 60 -2.53 -18.77 10.69
C PRO A 60 -3.50 -17.65 11.13
N GLN A 61 -3.09 -16.85 12.12
CA GLN A 61 -3.85 -15.71 12.62
C GLN A 61 -3.97 -14.58 11.58
N ILE A 62 -2.95 -14.41 10.74
CA ILE A 62 -2.91 -13.39 9.68
C ILE A 62 -3.57 -13.92 8.40
N GLU A 63 -3.44 -15.21 8.10
CA GLU A 63 -4.13 -15.84 6.97
C GLU A 63 -5.66 -15.76 7.11
N ALA A 64 -6.18 -15.84 8.33
CA ALA A 64 -7.60 -15.58 8.59
C ALA A 64 -8.05 -14.15 8.20
N LEU A 65 -7.12 -13.19 8.19
CA LEU A 65 -7.41 -11.81 7.79
C LEU A 65 -7.35 -11.63 6.27
N THR A 66 -6.48 -12.36 5.55
CA THR A 66 -6.30 -12.22 4.09
C THR A 66 -7.55 -12.54 3.28
N THR A 67 -8.41 -13.41 3.81
CA THR A 67 -9.68 -13.80 3.20
C THR A 67 -10.87 -12.95 3.65
N HIS A 68 -10.66 -12.00 4.56
CA HIS A 68 -11.75 -11.18 5.09
C HIS A 68 -12.23 -10.17 4.02
N PRO A 69 -13.52 -10.14 3.66
CA PRO A 69 -14.03 -9.30 2.56
C PRO A 69 -13.82 -7.79 2.80
N GLN A 70 -13.61 -7.40 4.04
CA GLN A 70 -13.36 -6.01 4.45
C GLN A 70 -11.91 -5.76 4.88
N ILE A 71 -10.95 -6.64 4.54
CA ILE A 71 -9.56 -6.51 4.99
C ILE A 71 -8.95 -5.15 4.67
N SER A 72 -9.22 -4.60 3.48
CA SER A 72 -8.72 -3.28 3.07
C SER A 72 -9.24 -2.17 4.00
N LEU A 73 -10.53 -2.21 4.33
CA LEU A 73 -11.13 -1.24 5.26
C LEU A 73 -10.58 -1.40 6.68
N LEU A 74 -10.53 -2.63 7.20
CA LEU A 74 -10.10 -2.91 8.57
C LEU A 74 -8.60 -2.65 8.76
N SER A 75 -7.77 -3.00 7.78
CA SER A 75 -6.33 -2.69 7.79
C SER A 75 -6.07 -1.20 7.70
N HIS A 76 -6.86 -0.46 6.91
CA HIS A 76 -6.77 0.99 6.86
C HIS A 76 -7.15 1.61 8.22
N ILE A 77 -8.23 1.15 8.86
CA ILE A 77 -8.61 1.60 10.21
C ILE A 77 -7.49 1.29 11.22
N LEU A 78 -6.92 0.09 11.20
CA LEU A 78 -5.81 -0.27 12.08
C LEU A 78 -4.57 0.59 11.82
N ASN A 79 -4.19 0.79 10.56
CA ASN A 79 -3.07 1.65 10.19
C ASN A 79 -3.31 3.09 10.65
N LEU A 80 -4.53 3.61 10.53
CA LEU A 80 -4.87 4.93 11.06
C LEU A 80 -4.73 4.95 12.59
N ILE A 81 -5.29 3.99 13.31
CA ILE A 81 -5.17 3.89 14.77
C ILE A 81 -3.69 3.82 15.18
N PHE A 82 -2.87 2.99 14.52
CA PHE A 82 -1.44 2.87 14.82
C PHE A 82 -0.59 4.06 14.35
N SER A 83 -1.05 4.84 13.36
CA SER A 83 -0.40 6.09 12.95
C SER A 83 -0.78 7.25 13.86
N PHE A 84 -1.93 7.17 14.54
CA PHE A 84 -2.36 8.13 15.57
C PHE A 84 -1.85 7.76 16.97
N ALA A 85 -1.71 6.46 17.28
CA ALA A 85 -1.17 5.95 18.53
C ALA A 85 0.29 6.36 18.88
N PRO A 86 1.19 6.82 17.98
CA PRO A 86 2.48 7.37 18.36
C PRO A 86 2.37 8.81 18.87
N SER A 87 1.18 9.41 18.86
CA SER A 87 0.95 10.71 19.46
C SER A 87 0.83 10.56 20.97
N GLU A 88 1.96 10.50 21.67
CA GLU A 88 2.00 10.87 23.07
C GLU A 88 1.47 12.31 23.19
N THR A 89 0.25 12.47 23.71
CA THR A 89 -0.25 13.80 24.07
C THR A 89 0.54 14.26 25.29
N THR A 90 1.58 15.05 25.06
CA THR A 90 2.41 15.61 26.14
C THR A 90 1.65 16.62 27.00
N HIS A 91 0.42 17.00 26.64
CA HIS A 91 -0.39 18.02 27.32
C HIS A 91 -1.79 17.50 27.67
N LEU A 92 -2.32 17.97 28.80
CA LEU A 92 -3.69 17.67 29.25
C LEU A 92 -4.69 18.15 28.20
N PHE A 93 -5.71 17.33 27.92
CA PHE A 93 -6.83 17.76 27.10
C PHE A 93 -7.50 18.98 27.76
N PRO A 94 -7.84 20.04 27.00
CA PRO A 94 -8.49 21.20 27.57
C PRO A 94 -9.90 20.85 28.07
N ASP A 95 -10.30 21.41 29.20
CA ASP A 95 -11.68 21.33 29.69
C ASP A 95 -12.60 22.10 28.74
N MET A 96 -13.35 21.36 27.91
CA MET A 96 -14.25 21.94 26.91
C MET A 96 -15.57 22.37 27.57
N LEU A 97 -15.65 23.65 28.00
CA LEU A 97 -16.88 24.26 28.55
C LEU A 97 -17.92 24.67 27.47
N GLY A 98 -17.95 24.01 26.32
CA GLY A 98 -18.83 24.38 25.19
C GLY A 98 -19.28 23.19 24.33
N PRO A 99 -20.30 23.38 23.46
CA PRO A 99 -20.83 22.30 22.64
C PRO A 99 -19.76 21.72 21.70
N PRO A 100 -19.68 20.39 21.54
CA PRO A 100 -18.59 19.71 20.84
C PRO A 100 -18.70 19.93 19.33
N GLY A 101 -18.11 21.02 18.84
CA GLY A 101 -18.04 21.31 17.41
C GLY A 101 -16.77 20.76 16.78
N PHE A 102 -15.61 21.06 17.37
CA PHE A 102 -14.30 20.71 16.83
C PHE A 102 -13.26 20.64 17.95
N VAL A 103 -12.39 19.62 17.92
CA VAL A 103 -11.19 19.50 18.78
C VAL A 103 -9.98 19.37 17.88
N ALA A 104 -9.01 20.26 18.02
CA ALA A 104 -7.71 20.16 17.39
C ALA A 104 -6.70 19.69 18.44
N ILE A 105 -6.10 18.53 18.23
CA ILE A 105 -5.06 17.98 19.12
C ILE A 105 -3.72 18.27 18.45
N GLN A 106 -2.89 19.09 19.09
CA GLN A 106 -1.53 19.33 18.65
C GLN A 106 -0.63 18.24 19.26
N GLY A 107 0.01 17.44 18.41
CA GLY A 107 0.99 16.42 18.80
C GLY A 107 2.36 16.68 18.18
N HIS A 108 3.41 16.20 18.85
CA HIS A 108 4.77 16.15 18.30
C HIS A 108 5.07 14.72 17.86
N VAL A 109 5.56 14.55 16.63
CA VAL A 109 6.03 13.26 16.12
C VAL A 109 7.52 13.15 16.44
N TYR A 110 7.91 12.14 17.20
CA TYR A 110 9.32 11.79 17.40
C TYR A 110 9.66 10.63 16.48
N HIS A 111 10.70 10.82 15.64
CA HIS A 111 11.30 9.81 14.77
C HIS A 111 12.54 9.22 15.43
#